data_AF-A0A9P7CKG8-F1
#
_entry.id   AF-A0A9P7CKG8-F1
#
_cell.length_a   1.000
_cell.length_b   1.000
_cell.length_c   1.000
_cell.angle_alpha   90.00
_cell.angle_beta   90.00
_cell.angle_gamma   90.00
#
_symmetry.space_group_name_H-M   'P 1'
#
loop_
_entity.id
_entity.type
_entity.pdbx_description
1 polymer ?
#
loop_
_entity_poly.entity_id
_entity_poly.type
_entity_poly.pdbx_seq_one_letter_code
_entity_poly.pdbx_strand_id
1 'polypeptide(L)'
;MEMKKGKFLCPPPSTILSGTGHWWTAKQHPPNLTIQISGEKLSHQGTIDWYKDGNLLDQPSAVLLANQGSNLIGNCVSKQLHVSGADEKRRKAQVQVEIRSGQGTPIGIFHSKPIKVISKPSKKRQSVKNMDLCIHHGTTVALFNRVRAQTISTKYLGVSSLDSQQKDRGTCFVTRTTSWDPFLIYIVDLSRSPNTPSPVPFSHHPTIDHYPPPPAIAIQNHQGSLALHYNQPVVLQCVSTGLVSPVLIIRRVEKGSMVMGGNRVNDLSYPTGGEWGDEALGDPVSQLHKVGFQIVQDPSIAQYNKSTFQEQDKFFLPPVTHWTLPQATSAINYLACIHDVVGMHRVTDERKIVSRFTTEIEDIKMAVRKRRLSYQQHSTTVKSSNRRRVNSLNDELLSRHVGGDAGRCPDQPLNGDCWTEDVSDSAVWTIVGTNSTSFAFWTPPDYSKPFFDLQDFPYVDSIQSLSSTVLSLVGEHFTSDLTVWFGDVPSIQTEFKSSQLLSCTVPERHELLDSFATQLDPDTSRHKIPLLLVQEDGIIYNSLLFYSF
;
A
#
# COMPACT_ATOMS: atom_id res chain seq x y z
N MET A 1 -30.03 -27.10 -6.21
CA MET A 1 -29.83 -26.06 -5.19
C MET A 1 -28.50 -25.40 -5.48
N GLU A 2 -28.52 -24.33 -6.27
CA GLU A 2 -27.31 -23.66 -6.74
C GLU A 2 -26.77 -22.80 -5.58
N MET A 3 -25.69 -23.24 -4.93
CA MET A 3 -25.00 -22.42 -3.93
C MET A 3 -24.58 -21.12 -4.62
N LYS A 4 -25.21 -19.99 -4.27
CA LYS A 4 -24.68 -18.66 -4.60
C LYS A 4 -23.25 -18.60 -4.05
N LYS A 5 -22.24 -18.79 -4.91
CA LYS A 5 -20.83 -18.65 -4.53
C LYS A 5 -20.60 -17.23 -4.01
N GLY A 6 -20.33 -17.10 -2.72
CA GLY A 6 -19.91 -15.84 -2.11
C GLY A 6 -18.64 -15.33 -2.78
N LYS A 7 -18.53 -14.00 -2.95
CA LYS A 7 -17.29 -13.38 -3.44
C LYS A 7 -16.31 -13.32 -2.26
N PHE A 8 -15.31 -14.20 -2.26
CA PHE A 8 -14.30 -14.23 -1.21
C PHE A 8 -13.44 -12.96 -1.21
N LEU A 9 -12.99 -12.57 -0.01
CA LEU A 9 -12.01 -11.49 0.18
C LEU A 9 -10.69 -11.85 -0.52
N CYS A 10 -10.08 -10.87 -1.21
CA CYS A 10 -8.85 -11.07 -1.97
C CYS A 10 -7.98 -9.80 -1.90
N PRO A 11 -6.73 -9.88 -1.39
CA PRO A 11 -6.10 -11.08 -0.85
C PRO A 11 -6.83 -11.62 0.40
N PRO A 12 -6.70 -12.92 0.71
CA PRO A 12 -7.36 -13.50 1.87
C PRO A 12 -6.76 -12.90 3.15
N PRO A 13 -7.58 -12.50 4.14
CA PRO A 13 -7.09 -12.07 5.44
C PRO A 13 -6.17 -13.13 6.05
N SER A 14 -5.11 -12.67 6.70
CA SER A 14 -4.11 -13.53 7.34
C SER A 14 -3.93 -13.13 8.79
N THR A 15 -3.89 -14.12 9.66
CA THR A 15 -3.63 -13.98 11.09
C THR A 15 -2.24 -14.54 11.37
N ILE A 16 -1.38 -13.73 11.97
CA ILE A 16 -0.02 -14.13 12.35
C ILE A 16 0.06 -14.15 13.87
N LEU A 17 0.43 -15.30 14.42
CA LEU A 17 0.74 -15.50 15.83
C LEU A 17 2.26 -15.54 15.96
N SER A 18 2.82 -14.73 16.85
CA SER A 18 4.25 -14.71 17.13
C SER A 18 4.48 -14.55 18.63
N GLY A 19 5.62 -15.02 19.14
CA GLY A 19 5.96 -14.94 20.56
C GLY A 19 6.33 -16.29 21.16
N THR A 20 6.97 -16.24 22.33
CA THR A 20 7.50 -17.40 23.04
C THR A 20 6.41 -18.14 23.82
N GLY A 21 6.29 -19.45 23.62
CA GLY A 21 5.73 -20.44 24.56
C GLY A 21 4.23 -20.40 24.89
N HIS A 22 3.60 -19.24 25.00
CA HIS A 22 2.27 -19.08 25.61
C HIS A 22 1.08 -19.35 24.68
N TRP A 23 1.31 -19.45 23.36
CA TRP A 23 0.27 -19.91 22.44
C TRP A 23 -0.07 -21.40 22.67
N TRP A 24 0.85 -22.14 23.25
CA TRP A 24 0.77 -23.58 23.45
C TRP A 24 0.50 -23.86 24.93
N THR A 25 -0.60 -24.54 25.23
CA THR A 25 -0.87 -24.95 26.61
C THR A 25 0.12 -26.04 27.05
N ALA A 26 0.36 -26.17 28.36
CA ALA A 26 1.18 -27.23 28.96
C ALA A 26 0.78 -28.67 28.55
N LYS A 27 -0.40 -28.85 27.94
CA LYS A 27 -0.91 -30.13 27.41
C LYS A 27 -0.75 -30.31 25.89
N GLN A 28 0.20 -29.63 25.25
CA GLN A 28 0.73 -30.00 23.92
C GLN A 28 -0.22 -29.83 22.72
N HIS A 29 -1.30 -29.05 22.84
CA HIS A 29 -2.20 -28.77 21.71
C HIS A 29 -1.99 -27.34 21.18
N PRO A 30 -1.94 -27.17 19.84
CA PRO A 30 -1.89 -25.84 19.23
C PRO A 30 -3.17 -25.05 19.56
N PRO A 31 -3.12 -23.72 19.55
CA PRO A 31 -4.30 -22.90 19.68
C PRO A 31 -5.26 -23.14 18.50
N ASN A 32 -6.54 -22.95 18.76
CA ASN A 32 -7.59 -23.01 17.77
C ASN A 32 -8.01 -21.59 17.40
N LEU A 33 -8.18 -21.33 16.11
CA LEU A 33 -8.65 -20.06 15.59
C LEU A 33 -10.05 -20.22 15.00
N THR A 34 -10.97 -19.38 15.43
CA THR A 34 -12.27 -19.20 14.77
C THR A 34 -12.28 -17.84 14.12
N ILE A 35 -12.43 -17.80 12.79
CA ILE A 35 -12.42 -16.57 12.01
C ILE A 35 -13.78 -16.33 11.37
N GLN A 36 -14.29 -15.12 11.51
CA GLN A 36 -15.57 -14.71 10.92
C GLN A 36 -15.57 -13.24 10.54
N ILE A 37 -16.58 -12.83 9.77
CA ILE A 37 -16.91 -11.42 9.62
C ILE A 37 -17.77 -11.02 10.82
N SER A 38 -17.37 -9.96 11.53
CA SER A 38 -18.12 -9.47 12.71
C SER A 38 -19.60 -9.26 12.37
N GLY A 39 -20.50 -9.74 13.23
CA GLY A 39 -21.96 -9.68 13.02
C GLY A 39 -22.54 -10.72 12.05
N GLU A 40 -21.73 -11.58 11.44
CA GLU A 40 -22.21 -12.71 10.63
C GLU A 40 -22.20 -14.02 11.41
N LYS A 41 -23.13 -14.93 11.08
CA LYS A 41 -23.24 -16.24 11.75
C LYS A 41 -22.25 -17.28 11.24
N LEU A 42 -21.67 -17.07 10.06
CA LEU A 42 -20.79 -18.04 9.43
C LEU A 42 -19.36 -17.87 9.97
N SER A 43 -18.94 -18.82 10.80
CA SER A 43 -17.58 -18.92 11.29
C SER A 43 -16.80 -20.01 10.55
N HIS A 44 -15.49 -19.80 10.42
CA HIS A 44 -14.57 -20.74 9.81
C HIS A 44 -13.49 -21.10 10.81
N GLN A 45 -13.22 -22.40 10.95
CA GLN A 45 -12.08 -22.86 11.73
C GLN A 45 -10.80 -22.65 10.91
N GLY A 46 -9.83 -21.94 11.49
CA GLY A 46 -8.54 -21.66 10.89
C GLY A 46 -7.56 -22.80 11.08
N THR A 47 -6.79 -23.11 10.04
CA THR A 47 -5.61 -23.97 10.13
C THR A 47 -4.38 -23.09 10.29
N ILE A 48 -3.50 -23.44 11.25
CA ILE A 48 -2.26 -22.71 11.53
C ILE A 48 -1.09 -23.52 11.00
N ASP A 49 -0.34 -22.91 10.08
CA ASP A 49 0.95 -23.41 9.63
C ASP A 49 2.04 -22.77 10.51
N TRP A 50 2.90 -23.60 11.12
CA TRP A 50 3.93 -23.14 12.05
C TRP A 50 5.30 -23.08 11.39
N TYR A 51 6.03 -22.01 11.65
CA TYR A 51 7.35 -21.74 11.07
C TYR A 51 8.38 -21.49 12.16
N LYS A 52 9.61 -21.94 11.93
CA LYS A 52 10.81 -21.55 12.69
C LYS A 52 11.89 -21.12 11.71
N ASP A 53 12.45 -19.93 11.92
CA ASP A 53 13.50 -19.37 11.06
C ASP A 53 13.14 -19.43 9.56
N GLY A 54 11.87 -19.16 9.23
CA GLY A 54 11.35 -19.19 7.86
C GLY A 54 10.97 -20.57 7.31
N ASN A 55 11.31 -21.66 8.00
CA ASN A 55 11.05 -23.03 7.58
C ASN A 55 9.74 -23.56 8.14
N LEU A 56 8.90 -24.16 7.28
CA LEU A 56 7.62 -24.78 7.66
C LEU A 56 7.89 -26.04 8.50
N LEU A 57 7.20 -26.16 9.63
CA LEU A 57 7.29 -27.29 10.53
C LEU A 57 6.09 -28.22 10.35
N ASP A 58 6.33 -29.52 10.47
CA ASP A 58 5.26 -30.48 10.75
C ASP A 58 4.74 -30.29 12.18
N GLN A 59 3.49 -30.70 12.40
CA GLN A 59 2.80 -30.48 13.68
C GLN A 59 3.55 -31.10 14.88
N PRO A 60 4.10 -32.33 14.81
CA PRO A 60 4.92 -32.88 15.90
C PRO A 60 6.16 -32.04 16.21
N SER A 61 6.93 -31.61 15.21
CA SER A 61 8.12 -30.78 15.42
C SER A 61 7.77 -29.41 15.99
N ALA A 62 6.67 -28.80 15.54
CA ALA A 62 6.17 -27.55 16.10
C ALA A 62 5.87 -27.68 17.59
N VAL A 63 5.19 -28.76 18.00
CA VAL A 63 4.90 -29.05 19.43
C VAL A 63 6.20 -29.21 20.23
N LEU A 64 7.17 -29.98 19.73
CA LEU A 64 8.44 -30.21 20.42
C LEU A 64 9.22 -28.91 20.63
N LEU A 65 9.34 -28.10 19.59
CA LEU A 65 10.06 -26.82 19.65
C LEU A 65 9.33 -25.79 20.52
N ALA A 66 8.00 -25.76 20.48
CA ALA A 66 7.20 -24.93 21.35
C ALA A 66 7.44 -25.28 22.83
N ASN A 67 7.49 -26.57 23.17
CA ASN A 67 7.77 -27.03 24.54
C ASN A 67 9.19 -26.67 25.02
N GLN A 68 10.14 -26.52 24.10
CA GLN A 68 11.49 -26.04 24.40
C GLN A 68 11.56 -24.51 24.56
N GLY A 69 10.43 -23.80 24.46
CA GLY A 69 10.39 -22.34 24.51
C GLY A 69 10.90 -21.66 23.24
N SER A 70 10.99 -22.37 22.12
CA SER A 70 11.37 -21.74 20.84
C SER A 70 10.31 -20.71 20.43
N ASN A 71 10.76 -19.58 19.88
CA ASN A 71 9.89 -18.62 19.24
C ASN A 71 9.42 -19.20 17.89
N LEU A 72 8.12 -19.46 17.77
CA LEU A 72 7.51 -19.98 16.55
C LEU A 72 6.55 -18.94 15.98
N ILE A 73 6.45 -18.90 14.66
CA ILE A 73 5.51 -18.04 13.95
C ILE A 73 4.40 -18.92 13.40
N GLY A 74 3.17 -18.72 13.88
CA GLY A 74 1.98 -19.38 13.36
C GLY A 74 1.30 -18.49 12.33
N ASN A 75 0.99 -19.02 11.15
CA ASN A 75 0.28 -18.30 10.10
C ASN A 75 -1.03 -18.99 9.76
N CYS A 76 -2.14 -18.25 9.74
CA CYS A 76 -3.45 -18.75 9.34
C CYS A 76 -4.03 -17.86 8.24
N VAL A 77 -4.36 -18.45 7.09
CA VAL A 77 -4.91 -17.72 5.93
C VAL A 77 -6.38 -18.08 5.70
N SER A 78 -7.27 -17.11 5.84
CA SER A 78 -8.72 -17.32 5.78
C SER A 78 -9.29 -17.11 4.36
N LYS A 79 -9.13 -18.12 3.49
CA LYS A 79 -9.51 -18.04 2.05
C LYS A 79 -11.02 -18.05 1.76
N GLN A 80 -11.84 -18.46 2.73
CA GLN A 80 -13.29 -18.67 2.54
C GLN A 80 -14.16 -17.53 3.08
N LEU A 81 -13.53 -16.48 3.63
CA LEU A 81 -14.25 -15.32 4.14
C LEU A 81 -14.90 -14.53 3.01
N HIS A 82 -16.16 -14.20 3.17
CA HIS A 82 -16.91 -13.31 2.30
C HIS A 82 -17.90 -12.52 3.16
N VAL A 83 -18.24 -11.31 2.73
CA VAL A 83 -19.31 -10.54 3.35
C VAL A 83 -20.63 -10.97 2.73
N SER A 84 -21.57 -11.41 3.57
CA SER A 84 -22.91 -11.79 3.15
C SER A 84 -23.67 -10.60 2.57
N GLY A 85 -24.42 -10.83 1.49
CA GLY A 85 -25.30 -9.81 0.90
C GLY A 85 -26.62 -9.63 1.64
N ALA A 86 -26.77 -10.22 2.83
CA ALA A 86 -28.00 -10.15 3.62
C ALA A 86 -28.25 -8.75 4.19
N ASP A 87 -27.17 -8.02 4.50
CA ASP A 87 -27.23 -6.64 4.97
C ASP A 87 -26.70 -5.68 3.90
N GLU A 88 -27.60 -5.23 3.01
CA GLU A 88 -27.26 -4.25 1.96
C GLU A 88 -26.88 -2.87 2.51
N LYS A 89 -27.20 -2.55 3.78
CA LYS A 89 -26.88 -1.26 4.39
C LYS A 89 -25.47 -1.24 4.97
N ARG A 90 -24.84 -2.41 5.16
CA ARG A 90 -23.49 -2.53 5.72
C ARG A 90 -22.45 -1.82 4.84
N ARG A 91 -21.86 -0.76 5.36
CA ARG A 91 -20.80 0.01 4.67
C ARG A 91 -19.39 -0.39 5.07
N LYS A 92 -19.22 -0.99 6.25
CA LYS A 92 -17.94 -1.42 6.80
C LYS A 92 -18.07 -2.84 7.35
N ALA A 93 -17.05 -3.66 7.14
CA ALA A 93 -16.92 -4.99 7.69
C ALA A 93 -15.61 -5.11 8.47
N GLN A 94 -15.57 -5.93 9.51
CA GLN A 94 -14.34 -6.23 10.24
C GLN A 94 -14.19 -7.74 10.31
N VAL A 95 -12.96 -8.22 10.16
CA VAL A 95 -12.63 -9.62 10.43
C VAL A 95 -12.46 -9.75 11.93
N GLN A 96 -13.15 -10.72 12.51
CA GLN A 96 -13.06 -11.08 13.91
C GLN A 96 -12.32 -12.42 14.01
N VAL A 97 -11.30 -12.47 14.85
CA VAL A 97 -10.51 -13.67 15.11
C VAL A 97 -10.65 -13.99 16.59
N GLU A 98 -11.33 -15.07 16.90
CA GLU A 98 -11.36 -15.64 18.25
C GLU A 98 -10.24 -16.67 18.36
N ILE A 99 -9.35 -16.47 19.33
CA ILE A 99 -8.28 -17.41 19.63
C ILE A 99 -8.68 -18.18 20.89
N ARG A 100 -8.61 -19.51 20.82
CA ARG A 100 -8.76 -20.39 21.97
C ARG A 100 -7.49 -21.20 22.17
N SER A 101 -7.13 -21.42 23.42
CA SER A 101 -6.06 -22.34 23.78
C SER A 101 -6.37 -23.76 23.32
N GLY A 102 -5.36 -24.63 23.25
CA GLY A 102 -5.54 -26.04 22.91
C GLY A 102 -6.45 -26.84 23.86
N GLN A 103 -6.74 -26.31 25.06
CA GLN A 103 -7.69 -26.89 26.02
C GLN A 103 -9.12 -26.35 25.85
N GLY A 104 -9.35 -25.45 24.90
CA GLY A 104 -10.64 -24.83 24.63
C GLY A 104 -10.90 -23.55 25.43
N THR A 105 -10.04 -23.18 26.38
CA THR A 105 -10.14 -21.90 27.10
C THR A 105 -9.98 -20.74 26.11
N PRO A 106 -10.90 -19.76 26.07
CA PRO A 106 -10.74 -18.59 25.22
C PRO A 106 -9.49 -17.82 25.65
N ILE A 107 -8.73 -17.32 24.66
CA ILE A 107 -7.61 -16.40 24.87
C ILE A 107 -8.09 -14.98 24.60
N GLY A 108 -8.80 -14.73 23.50
CA GLY A 108 -9.30 -13.38 23.20
C GLY A 108 -9.96 -13.28 21.85
N ILE A 109 -10.62 -12.14 21.63
CA ILE A 109 -11.29 -11.80 20.36
C ILE A 109 -10.63 -10.54 19.80
N PHE A 110 -10.08 -10.66 18.59
CA PHE A 110 -9.34 -9.59 17.94
C PHE A 110 -10.06 -9.14 16.67
N HIS A 111 -10.18 -7.83 16.50
CA HIS A 111 -10.84 -7.24 15.34
C HIS A 111 -9.83 -6.59 14.39
N SER A 112 -10.01 -6.80 13.09
CA SER A 112 -9.26 -6.06 12.08
C SER A 112 -9.69 -4.60 12.03
N LYS A 113 -8.87 -3.76 11.39
CA LYS A 113 -9.33 -2.44 10.93
C LYS A 113 -10.56 -2.58 10.01
N PRO A 114 -11.48 -1.59 9.97
CA PRO A 114 -12.65 -1.65 9.13
C PRO A 114 -12.32 -1.74 7.63
N ILE A 115 -12.96 -2.69 6.96
CA ILE A 115 -12.92 -2.92 5.51
C ILE A 115 -14.14 -2.28 4.87
N LYS A 116 -13.93 -1.32 3.95
CA LYS A 116 -15.01 -0.65 3.24
C LYS A 116 -15.70 -1.64 2.28
N VAL A 117 -17.01 -1.83 2.45
CA VAL A 117 -17.82 -2.70 1.60
C VAL A 117 -18.18 -1.95 0.32
N ILE A 118 -17.89 -2.56 -0.83
CA ILE A 118 -18.21 -2.00 -2.15
C ILE A 118 -19.08 -2.98 -2.93
N SER A 119 -20.01 -2.48 -3.74
CA SER A 119 -20.88 -3.32 -4.57
C SER A 119 -20.11 -3.94 -5.74
N LYS A 120 -19.27 -3.13 -6.42
CA LYS A 120 -18.36 -3.52 -7.50
C LYS A 120 -17.16 -2.56 -7.52
N PRO A 121 -15.98 -3.00 -8.00
CA PRO A 121 -14.88 -2.09 -8.31
C PRO A 121 -15.35 -1.01 -9.29
N SER A 122 -14.93 0.24 -9.04
CA SER A 122 -15.31 1.36 -9.90
C SER A 122 -14.67 1.22 -11.28
N LYS A 123 -15.48 1.18 -12.33
CA LYS A 123 -15.03 1.30 -13.72
C LYS A 123 -14.99 2.74 -14.23
N LYS A 124 -15.56 3.69 -13.47
CA LYS A 124 -15.57 5.10 -13.84
C LYS A 124 -14.19 5.70 -13.59
N ARG A 125 -13.85 6.71 -14.40
CA ARG A 125 -12.71 7.60 -14.11
C ARG A 125 -12.88 8.11 -12.68
N GLN A 126 -11.86 7.91 -11.85
CA GLN A 126 -11.92 8.30 -10.46
C GLN A 126 -11.61 9.77 -10.37
N SER A 127 -12.48 10.53 -9.70
CA SER A 127 -12.22 11.95 -9.50
C SER A 127 -11.42 12.12 -8.21
N VAL A 128 -10.57 13.15 -8.19
CA VAL A 128 -9.87 13.61 -6.98
C VAL A 128 -10.84 13.88 -5.81
N LYS A 129 -12.14 14.10 -6.06
CA LYS A 129 -13.17 14.25 -5.02
C LYS A 129 -13.50 12.97 -4.23
N ASN A 130 -13.03 11.79 -4.65
CA ASN A 130 -13.27 10.51 -3.99
C ASN A 130 -11.95 9.83 -3.58
N MET A 131 -11.17 10.54 -2.76
CA MET A 131 -9.84 10.09 -2.35
C MET A 131 -9.86 8.79 -1.56
N ASP A 132 -10.93 8.50 -0.81
CA ASP A 132 -11.06 7.27 0.00
C ASP A 132 -10.82 5.95 -0.76
N LEU A 133 -11.11 5.92 -2.07
CA LEU A 133 -10.95 4.74 -2.91
C LEU A 133 -9.63 4.73 -3.68
N CYS A 134 -8.82 5.77 -3.53
CA CYS A 134 -7.52 5.87 -4.17
C CYS A 134 -6.46 5.10 -3.37
N ILE A 135 -5.42 4.67 -4.07
CA ILE A 135 -4.17 4.21 -3.48
C ILE A 135 -3.29 5.44 -3.25
N HIS A 136 -2.64 5.54 -2.09
CA HIS A 136 -1.86 6.71 -1.72
C HIS A 136 -0.39 6.39 -1.51
N HIS A 137 0.45 7.41 -1.70
CA HIS A 137 1.89 7.35 -1.49
C HIS A 137 2.19 6.90 -0.05
N GLY A 138 3.08 5.92 0.09
CA GLY A 138 3.50 5.39 1.39
C GLY A 138 2.48 4.46 2.05
N THR A 139 1.38 4.11 1.38
CA THR A 139 0.42 3.12 1.90
C THR A 139 0.78 1.70 1.48
N THR A 140 0.30 0.71 2.23
CA THR A 140 0.50 -0.70 1.91
C THR A 140 -0.50 -1.21 0.88
N VAL A 141 -0.01 -2.01 -0.06
CA VAL A 141 -0.79 -2.67 -1.10
C VAL A 141 -0.44 -4.15 -1.19
N ALA A 142 -1.37 -4.92 -1.74
CA ALA A 142 -1.13 -6.26 -2.24
C ALA A 142 -1.37 -6.30 -3.75
N LEU A 143 -0.59 -7.14 -4.43
CA LEU A 143 -0.69 -7.38 -5.86
C LEU A 143 -1.02 -8.85 -6.11
N PHE A 144 -2.00 -9.09 -6.95
CA PHE A 144 -2.32 -10.44 -7.38
C PHE A 144 -2.65 -10.53 -8.87
N ASN A 145 -2.16 -11.57 -9.49
CA ASN A 145 -2.48 -11.95 -10.86
C ASN A 145 -3.60 -13.00 -10.83
N ARG A 146 -4.62 -12.78 -11.67
CA ARG A 146 -5.73 -13.73 -11.85
C ARG A 146 -6.06 -13.87 -13.34
N VAL A 147 -5.37 -14.78 -14.00
CA VAL A 147 -5.58 -15.11 -15.41
C VAL A 147 -7.03 -15.55 -15.64
N ARG A 148 -7.70 -14.94 -16.63
CA ARG A 148 -9.08 -15.24 -17.03
C ARG A 148 -10.10 -15.28 -15.89
N ALA A 149 -9.89 -14.51 -14.83
CA ALA A 149 -10.76 -14.44 -13.65
C ALA A 149 -10.96 -15.79 -12.91
N GLN A 150 -10.05 -16.75 -13.06
CA GLN A 150 -10.10 -18.04 -12.35
C GLN A 150 -9.58 -17.91 -10.92
N THR A 151 -10.40 -18.23 -9.91
CA THR A 151 -10.02 -18.01 -8.49
C THR A 151 -8.97 -18.99 -7.98
N ILE A 152 -8.93 -20.22 -8.50
CA ILE A 152 -8.04 -21.30 -8.05
C ILE A 152 -6.57 -21.01 -8.41
N SER A 153 -6.34 -20.30 -9.53
CA SER A 153 -5.01 -19.96 -10.03
C SER A 153 -4.55 -18.56 -9.62
N THR A 154 -5.17 -17.96 -8.59
CA THR A 154 -4.75 -16.63 -8.12
C THR A 154 -3.32 -16.72 -7.58
N LYS A 155 -2.44 -15.90 -8.13
CA LYS A 155 -1.04 -15.81 -7.72
C LYS A 155 -0.80 -14.44 -7.10
N TYR A 156 -0.27 -14.41 -5.91
CA TYR A 156 0.04 -13.20 -5.16
C TYR A 156 1.52 -12.88 -5.30
N LEU A 157 1.84 -11.59 -5.36
CA LEU A 157 3.23 -11.15 -5.25
C LEU A 157 3.73 -11.38 -3.82
N GLY A 158 4.96 -11.87 -3.70
CA GLY A 158 5.64 -12.04 -2.43
C GLY A 158 7.15 -11.93 -2.55
N VAL A 159 7.86 -12.09 -1.44
CA VAL A 159 9.32 -12.10 -1.35
C VAL A 159 9.78 -13.40 -0.70
N SER A 160 10.77 -14.05 -1.31
CA SER A 160 11.46 -15.19 -0.72
C SER A 160 12.87 -14.79 -0.32
N SER A 161 13.27 -15.15 0.90
CA SER A 161 14.67 -15.23 1.30
C SER A 161 15.07 -16.69 1.20
N LEU A 162 16.00 -17.05 0.32
CA LEU A 162 16.54 -18.40 0.31
C LEU A 162 17.68 -18.48 1.33
N ASP A 163 17.66 -19.52 2.17
CA ASP A 163 18.66 -19.71 3.21
C ASP A 163 20.07 -19.88 2.63
N SER A 164 21.04 -19.38 3.39
CA SER A 164 22.47 -19.18 3.15
C SER A 164 23.30 -20.42 2.76
N GLN A 165 22.69 -21.54 2.38
CA GLN A 165 23.40 -22.74 1.93
C GLN A 165 23.73 -22.74 0.43
N GLN A 166 23.10 -21.87 -0.37
CA GLN A 166 23.58 -21.51 -1.71
C GLN A 166 24.00 -20.04 -1.70
N LYS A 167 25.30 -19.79 -1.59
CA LYS A 167 25.94 -18.48 -1.41
C LYS A 167 25.62 -17.38 -2.47
N ASP A 168 24.84 -17.68 -3.50
CA ASP A 168 24.67 -16.80 -4.67
C ASP A 168 23.23 -16.33 -4.96
N ARG A 169 22.22 -16.69 -4.15
CA ARG A 169 20.83 -16.21 -4.38
C ARG A 169 20.28 -15.42 -3.18
N GLY A 170 20.33 -14.09 -3.31
CA GLY A 170 19.74 -13.16 -2.33
C GLY A 170 18.20 -13.13 -2.33
N THR A 171 17.61 -12.23 -1.52
CA THR A 171 16.16 -12.00 -1.44
C THR A 171 15.59 -11.55 -2.78
N CYS A 172 14.52 -12.19 -3.25
CA CYS A 172 13.91 -11.88 -4.56
C CYS A 172 12.39 -11.94 -4.54
N PHE A 173 11.76 -11.31 -5.54
CA PHE A 173 10.31 -11.41 -5.74
C PHE A 173 9.92 -12.79 -6.26
N VAL A 174 8.83 -13.32 -5.71
CA VAL A 174 8.26 -14.62 -6.07
C VAL A 174 6.75 -14.51 -6.22
N THR A 175 6.14 -15.51 -6.85
CA THR A 175 4.68 -15.62 -6.84
C THR A 175 4.25 -16.76 -5.93
N ARG A 176 3.19 -16.54 -5.16
CA ARG A 176 2.68 -17.50 -4.18
C ARG A 176 1.19 -17.74 -4.40
N THR A 177 0.71 -18.94 -4.11
CA THR A 177 -0.72 -19.30 -4.23
C THR A 177 -1.41 -19.43 -2.87
N THR A 178 -0.63 -19.55 -1.80
CA THR A 178 -1.10 -19.82 -0.44
C THR A 178 -1.00 -18.62 0.48
N SER A 179 -0.05 -17.73 0.24
CA SER A 179 0.21 -16.50 1.01
C SER A 179 0.53 -15.33 0.09
N TRP A 180 0.65 -14.15 0.67
CA TRP A 180 0.93 -12.88 -0.01
C TRP A 180 1.71 -11.99 0.95
N ASP A 181 2.55 -11.09 0.42
CA ASP A 181 3.27 -10.12 1.24
C ASP A 181 2.75 -8.71 0.99
N PRO A 182 2.65 -7.84 2.02
CA PRO A 182 2.33 -6.44 1.85
C PRO A 182 3.54 -5.65 1.33
N PHE A 183 3.29 -4.73 0.40
CA PHE A 183 4.28 -3.82 -0.16
C PHE A 183 3.88 -2.38 0.10
N LEU A 184 4.80 -1.56 0.59
CA LEU A 184 4.69 -0.11 0.56
C LEU A 184 4.85 0.35 -0.90
N ILE A 185 3.98 1.25 -1.35
CA ILE A 185 4.09 1.86 -2.68
C ILE A 185 4.47 3.33 -2.57
N TYR A 186 5.64 3.68 -3.11
CA TYR A 186 6.16 5.04 -3.10
C TYR A 186 6.18 5.63 -4.50
N ILE A 187 5.78 6.89 -4.61
CA ILE A 187 6.01 7.71 -5.81
C ILE A 187 7.49 8.13 -5.79
N VAL A 188 8.12 8.08 -6.95
CA VAL A 188 9.57 8.28 -7.12
C VAL A 188 9.88 9.59 -7.81
N ASP A 189 10.93 10.26 -7.36
CA ASP A 189 11.57 11.37 -8.06
C ASP A 189 12.70 10.84 -8.93
N LEU A 190 12.47 10.78 -10.24
CA LEU A 190 13.46 10.26 -11.21
C LEU A 190 14.70 11.16 -11.33
N SER A 191 14.67 12.39 -10.82
CA SER A 191 15.84 13.27 -10.81
C SER A 191 16.83 12.92 -9.70
N ARG A 192 16.42 12.16 -8.68
CA ARG A 192 17.27 11.77 -7.55
C ARG A 192 18.05 10.50 -7.88
N SER A 193 19.33 10.46 -7.53
CA SER A 193 20.10 9.23 -7.62
C SER A 193 20.00 8.44 -6.30
N PRO A 194 20.05 7.09 -6.34
CA PRO A 194 20.07 6.26 -5.13
C PRO A 194 21.23 6.59 -4.18
N ASN A 195 22.30 7.20 -4.72
CA ASN A 195 23.51 7.57 -3.99
C ASN A 195 23.48 9.02 -3.47
N THR A 196 22.41 9.78 -3.71
CA THR A 196 22.30 11.15 -3.21
C THR A 196 21.91 11.10 -1.74
N PRO A 197 22.77 11.53 -0.79
CA PRO A 197 22.40 11.58 0.61
C PRO A 197 21.20 12.52 0.77
N SER A 198 20.12 12.03 1.39
CA SER A 198 18.98 12.87 1.69
C SER A 198 19.39 13.93 2.73
N PRO A 199 19.10 15.22 2.52
CA PRO A 199 19.49 16.29 3.44
C PRO A 199 18.77 16.22 4.80
N VAL A 200 17.74 15.37 4.91
CA VAL A 200 17.02 15.06 6.14
C VAL A 200 16.95 13.53 6.23
N PRO A 201 17.23 12.90 7.39
CA PRO A 201 16.94 11.49 7.58
C PRO A 201 15.45 11.26 7.29
N PHE A 202 15.11 10.26 6.47
CA PHE A 202 13.72 9.90 6.27
C PHE A 202 13.17 9.51 7.63
N SER A 203 12.24 10.29 8.20
CA SER A 203 11.58 9.83 9.41
C SER A 203 10.94 8.49 9.08
N HIS A 204 11.13 7.50 9.94
CA HIS A 204 10.32 6.28 9.91
C HIS A 204 8.84 6.64 9.70
N HIS A 205 8.07 5.76 9.04
CA HIS A 205 6.65 6.00 8.81
C HIS A 205 6.03 6.53 10.11
N PRO A 206 5.37 7.70 10.12
CA PRO A 206 5.11 8.50 11.33
C PRO A 206 4.22 7.82 12.38
N THR A 207 3.80 6.58 12.14
CA THR A 207 2.88 5.81 12.98
C THR A 207 3.24 4.32 13.11
N ILE A 208 4.27 3.80 12.43
CA ILE A 208 4.60 2.35 12.46
C ILE A 208 6.13 2.14 12.41
N ASP A 209 6.75 2.00 13.58
CA ASP A 209 8.19 1.80 13.76
C ASP A 209 8.75 0.50 13.12
N HIS A 210 7.88 -0.46 12.79
CA HIS A 210 8.28 -1.74 12.18
C HIS A 210 8.41 -1.69 10.65
N TYR A 211 8.03 -0.58 10.00
CA TYR A 211 8.14 -0.46 8.56
C TYR A 211 9.56 -0.02 8.16
N PRO A 212 10.11 -0.57 7.06
CA PRO A 212 11.41 -0.15 6.57
C PRO A 212 11.35 1.33 6.16
N PRO A 213 12.45 2.08 6.31
CA PRO A 213 12.51 3.46 5.89
C PRO A 213 12.26 3.58 4.37
N PRO A 214 11.60 4.66 3.91
CA PRO A 214 11.40 4.91 2.48
C PRO A 214 12.74 4.93 1.72
N PRO A 215 12.79 4.42 0.47
CA PRO A 215 13.99 4.51 -0.36
C PRO A 215 14.38 5.96 -0.66
N ALA A 216 15.68 6.24 -0.84
CA ALA A 216 16.21 7.59 -1.07
C ALA A 216 15.58 8.34 -2.28
N ILE A 217 15.13 7.58 -3.27
CA ILE A 217 14.49 8.08 -4.50
C ILE A 217 13.00 8.39 -4.32
N ALA A 218 12.38 8.00 -3.20
CA ALA A 218 10.98 8.33 -2.92
C ALA A 218 10.81 9.83 -2.68
N ILE A 219 9.72 10.40 -3.20
CA ILE A 219 9.38 11.81 -2.91
C ILE A 219 9.11 11.97 -1.41
N GLN A 220 9.64 13.06 -0.84
CA GLN A 220 9.32 13.43 0.54
C GLN A 220 8.03 14.25 0.51
N ASN A 221 6.97 13.71 1.12
CA ASN A 221 5.72 14.44 1.28
C ASN A 221 5.54 14.87 2.75
N HIS A 222 5.54 16.17 2.99
CA HIS A 222 5.30 16.76 4.32
C HIS A 222 3.85 17.21 4.51
N GLN A 223 2.99 17.10 3.49
CA GLN A 223 1.64 17.67 3.49
C GLN A 223 0.60 16.64 3.01
N GLY A 224 0.07 15.86 3.96
CA GLY A 224 -1.17 15.09 3.79
C GLY A 224 -1.09 13.86 2.87
N SER A 225 -2.24 13.25 2.59
CA SER A 225 -2.34 12.02 1.79
C SER A 225 -2.26 12.32 0.28
N LEU A 226 -1.26 11.76 -0.41
CA LEU A 226 -1.03 11.98 -1.84
C LEU A 226 -1.49 10.77 -2.66
N ALA A 227 -2.47 10.95 -3.53
CA ALA A 227 -3.01 9.87 -4.36
C ALA A 227 -2.07 9.52 -5.54
N LEU A 228 -1.93 8.22 -5.81
CA LEU A 228 -1.23 7.71 -6.99
C LEU A 228 -2.08 7.93 -8.24
N HIS A 229 -1.43 8.27 -9.34
CA HIS A 229 -2.01 8.43 -10.66
C HIS A 229 -1.35 7.46 -11.64
N TYR A 230 -2.08 7.08 -12.69
CA TYR A 230 -1.48 6.33 -13.79
C TYR A 230 -0.39 7.13 -14.49
N ASN A 231 0.55 6.40 -15.09
CA ASN A 231 1.77 6.91 -15.75
C ASN A 231 2.79 7.53 -14.78
N GLN A 232 2.59 7.41 -13.47
CA GLN A 232 3.57 7.84 -12.48
C GLN A 232 4.67 6.78 -12.26
N PRO A 233 5.92 7.21 -12.01
CA PRO A 233 6.98 6.34 -11.54
C PRO A 233 6.80 5.98 -10.06
N VAL A 234 6.88 4.69 -9.77
CA VAL A 234 6.70 4.13 -8.43
C VAL A 234 7.73 3.04 -8.13
N VAL A 235 7.94 2.77 -6.86
CA VAL A 235 8.62 1.56 -6.37
C VAL A 235 7.75 0.82 -5.37
N LEU A 236 7.93 -0.49 -5.32
CA LEU A 236 7.34 -1.37 -4.32
C LEU A 236 8.43 -1.78 -3.33
N GLN A 237 8.18 -1.59 -2.04
CA GLN A 237 9.08 -2.01 -0.97
C GLN A 237 8.37 -3.03 -0.08
N CYS A 238 8.94 -4.23 0.06
CA CYS A 238 8.38 -5.26 0.93
C CYS A 238 8.44 -4.80 2.39
N VAL A 239 7.31 -4.86 3.09
CA VAL A 239 7.25 -4.45 4.50
C VAL A 239 8.15 -5.31 5.38
N SER A 240 8.19 -6.62 5.15
CA SER A 240 8.91 -7.55 6.04
C SER A 240 10.42 -7.62 5.78
N THR A 241 10.84 -7.46 4.53
CA THR A 241 12.27 -7.68 4.13
C THR A 241 12.98 -6.39 3.74
N GLY A 242 12.25 -5.30 3.51
CA GLY A 242 12.80 -4.06 2.95
C GLY A 242 13.20 -4.15 1.48
N LEU A 243 13.06 -5.30 0.81
CA LEU A 243 13.40 -5.46 -0.60
C LEU A 243 12.61 -4.47 -1.47
N VAL A 244 13.32 -3.66 -2.26
CA VAL A 244 12.77 -2.64 -3.14
C VAL A 244 12.77 -3.13 -4.59
N SER A 245 11.71 -2.86 -5.33
CA SER A 245 11.65 -3.14 -6.76
C SER A 245 12.53 -2.19 -7.58
N PRO A 246 12.84 -2.53 -8.84
CA PRO A 246 13.22 -1.53 -9.83
C PRO A 246 12.16 -0.43 -9.90
N VAL A 247 12.51 0.71 -10.52
CA VAL A 247 11.52 1.76 -10.80
C VAL A 247 10.51 1.22 -11.83
N LEU A 248 9.23 1.40 -11.53
CA LEU A 248 8.11 0.94 -12.33
C LEU A 248 7.25 2.12 -12.76
N ILE A 249 6.74 2.13 -13.99
CA ILE A 249 5.66 3.03 -14.38
C ILE A 249 4.33 2.29 -14.24
N ILE A 250 3.44 2.79 -13.37
CA ILE A 250 2.13 2.18 -13.17
C ILE A 250 1.19 2.54 -14.33
N ARG A 251 0.79 1.53 -15.11
CA ARG A 251 -0.08 1.66 -16.28
C ARG A 251 -1.48 1.17 -15.97
N ARG A 252 -2.47 1.87 -16.52
CA ARG A 252 -3.87 1.40 -16.49
C ARG A 252 -4.04 0.24 -17.45
N VAL A 253 -4.79 -0.79 -17.07
CA VAL A 253 -5.16 -1.88 -17.98
C VAL A 253 -6.66 -1.80 -18.32
N GLU A 254 -6.96 -1.81 -19.60
CA GLU A 254 -8.32 -1.95 -20.15
C GLU A 254 -8.45 -3.27 -20.92
N LYS A 255 -9.69 -3.72 -21.16
CA LYS A 255 -10.05 -4.79 -22.11
C LYS A 255 -9.05 -5.96 -22.22
N GLY A 256 -8.93 -6.76 -21.15
CA GLY A 256 -8.00 -7.90 -21.13
C GLY A 256 -6.64 -7.47 -20.58
N SER A 257 -5.65 -7.40 -21.47
CA SER A 257 -4.24 -7.10 -21.22
C SER A 257 -3.76 -5.84 -21.94
N MET A 258 -4.67 -4.98 -22.38
CA MET A 258 -4.32 -3.73 -23.06
C MET A 258 -3.93 -2.67 -22.04
N VAL A 259 -2.65 -2.32 -21.93
CA VAL A 259 -2.22 -1.18 -21.11
C VAL A 259 -2.49 0.12 -21.84
N MET A 260 -2.61 1.20 -21.08
CA MET A 260 -2.80 2.56 -21.57
C MET A 260 -1.67 3.46 -21.06
N GLY A 261 -1.25 4.41 -21.88
CA GLY A 261 -0.29 5.44 -21.47
C GLY A 261 -0.61 6.82 -22.00
N GLY A 262 0.10 7.81 -21.47
CA GLY A 262 -0.22 9.23 -21.61
C GLY A 262 0.31 9.85 -22.88
N ASN A 263 -0.23 11.00 -23.24
CA ASN A 263 0.35 11.82 -24.30
C ASN A 263 1.74 12.28 -23.88
N ARG A 264 2.65 12.38 -24.85
CA ARG A 264 3.96 12.94 -24.60
C ARG A 264 3.81 14.37 -24.06
N VAL A 265 4.48 14.65 -22.95
CA VAL A 265 4.66 15.98 -22.39
C VAL A 265 6.09 16.41 -22.72
N ASN A 266 6.27 17.69 -23.05
CA ASN A 266 7.62 18.25 -23.19
C ASN A 266 8.27 18.35 -21.81
N ASP A 267 8.78 17.22 -21.31
CA ASP A 267 9.89 17.24 -20.36
C ASP A 267 11.18 17.24 -21.18
N LEU A 268 12.19 17.96 -20.71
CA LEU A 268 13.44 18.32 -21.42
C LEU A 268 14.37 17.13 -21.72
N SER A 269 13.82 15.91 -21.72
CA SER A 269 14.41 14.67 -22.16
C SER A 269 14.07 14.41 -23.63
N TYR A 270 15.04 13.91 -24.40
CA TYR A 270 14.84 13.39 -25.76
C TYR A 270 13.61 12.46 -25.84
N PRO A 271 12.97 12.26 -27.02
CA PRO A 271 11.77 11.45 -27.14
C PRO A 271 11.97 10.05 -26.54
N THR A 272 11.18 9.68 -25.54
CA THR A 272 11.25 8.33 -24.94
C THR A 272 9.88 7.66 -24.90
N GLY A 273 9.84 6.42 -24.38
CA GLY A 273 8.66 5.58 -24.24
C GLY A 273 7.77 5.91 -23.04
N GLY A 274 7.83 7.10 -22.44
CA GLY A 274 7.09 7.40 -21.20
C GLY A 274 7.73 6.88 -19.94
N GLU A 275 8.97 6.40 -20.03
CA GLU A 275 9.70 5.76 -18.93
C GLU A 275 10.31 6.78 -17.97
N TRP A 276 10.30 8.06 -18.36
CA TRP A 276 11.09 9.11 -17.71
C TRP A 276 10.25 10.30 -17.21
N GLY A 277 8.94 10.11 -17.09
CA GLY A 277 8.01 11.18 -16.69
C GLY A 277 7.70 12.16 -17.83
N ASP A 278 8.04 11.82 -19.06
CA ASP A 278 7.73 12.55 -20.30
C ASP A 278 6.33 12.25 -20.84
N GLU A 279 5.43 11.74 -19.99
CA GLU A 279 4.04 11.44 -20.31
C GLU A 279 3.06 12.10 -19.35
N ALA A 280 1.91 12.49 -19.89
CA ALA A 280 0.83 13.06 -19.12
C ALA A 280 0.28 12.04 -18.11
N LEU A 281 0.07 12.49 -16.87
CA LEU A 281 -0.53 11.67 -15.84
C LEU A 281 -1.97 11.26 -16.21
N GLY A 282 -2.32 10.03 -15.87
CA GLY A 282 -3.69 9.54 -15.98
C GLY A 282 -4.51 9.79 -14.73
N ASP A 283 -5.67 9.12 -14.67
CA ASP A 283 -6.56 9.20 -13.51
C ASP A 283 -5.92 8.59 -12.24
N PRO A 284 -6.42 8.95 -11.04
CA PRO A 284 -6.04 8.28 -9.79
C PRO A 284 -6.25 6.76 -9.84
N VAL A 285 -5.26 6.02 -9.34
CA VAL A 285 -5.31 4.56 -9.18
C VAL A 285 -6.22 4.21 -8.02
N SER A 286 -7.18 3.31 -8.24
CA SER A 286 -8.13 2.91 -7.20
C SER A 286 -8.08 1.45 -6.81
N GLN A 287 -8.72 1.14 -5.68
CA GLN A 287 -8.90 -0.21 -5.17
C GLN A 287 -9.43 -1.18 -6.24
N LEU A 288 -8.79 -2.34 -6.35
CA LEU A 288 -9.13 -3.45 -7.24
C LEU A 288 -9.08 -3.12 -8.75
N HIS A 289 -8.36 -2.06 -9.12
CA HIS A 289 -8.06 -1.79 -10.52
C HIS A 289 -7.04 -2.80 -11.07
N LYS A 290 -7.15 -3.05 -12.39
CA LYS A 290 -6.14 -3.79 -13.13
C LYS A 290 -5.04 -2.83 -13.58
N VAL A 291 -3.80 -3.20 -13.34
CA VAL A 291 -2.61 -2.39 -13.60
C VAL A 291 -1.52 -3.23 -14.26
N GLY A 292 -0.70 -2.58 -15.07
CA GLY A 292 0.56 -3.12 -15.56
C GLY A 292 1.70 -2.32 -14.98
N PHE A 293 2.85 -2.94 -14.72
CA PHE A 293 4.04 -2.25 -14.23
C PHE A 293 5.13 -2.33 -15.29
N GLN A 294 5.34 -1.24 -16.03
CA GLN A 294 6.43 -1.13 -16.99
C GLN A 294 7.74 -0.92 -16.23
N ILE A 295 8.76 -1.72 -16.50
CA ILE A 295 10.06 -1.65 -15.84
C ILE A 295 10.92 -0.62 -16.53
N VAL A 296 11.44 0.32 -15.75
CA VAL A 296 12.40 1.33 -16.21
C VAL A 296 13.80 0.69 -16.23
N GLN A 297 14.42 0.60 -17.41
CA GLN A 297 15.61 -0.24 -17.61
C GLN A 297 16.94 0.41 -17.21
N ASP A 298 17.13 1.70 -17.50
CA ASP A 298 18.38 2.39 -17.21
C ASP A 298 18.18 3.86 -16.82
N PRO A 299 18.10 4.18 -15.51
CA PRO A 299 17.91 5.54 -15.02
C PRO A 299 19.02 6.53 -15.38
N SER A 300 20.20 6.04 -15.76
CA SER A 300 21.32 6.90 -16.12
C SER A 300 21.08 7.68 -17.42
N ILE A 301 20.32 7.11 -18.37
CA ILE A 301 20.03 7.75 -19.66
C ILE A 301 19.23 9.04 -19.47
N ALA A 302 18.19 9.01 -18.62
CA ALA A 302 17.40 10.21 -18.34
C ALA A 302 18.17 11.26 -17.55
N GLN A 303 18.99 10.84 -16.58
CA GLN A 303 19.84 11.75 -15.82
C GLN A 303 20.89 12.43 -16.73
N TYR A 304 21.50 11.67 -17.63
CA TYR A 304 22.40 12.20 -18.65
C TYR A 304 21.69 13.19 -19.59
N ASN A 305 20.52 12.81 -20.12
CA ASN A 305 19.75 13.67 -21.01
C ASN A 305 19.32 14.98 -20.34
N LYS A 306 18.87 14.92 -19.08
CA LYS A 306 18.48 16.12 -18.31
C LYS A 306 19.66 16.99 -17.93
N SER A 307 20.83 16.42 -17.61
CA SER A 307 22.03 17.18 -17.26
C SER A 307 22.75 17.79 -18.47
N THR A 308 22.61 17.19 -19.65
CA THR A 308 23.25 17.66 -20.90
C THR A 308 22.40 18.68 -21.66
N PHE A 309 21.11 18.84 -21.30
CA PHE A 309 20.19 19.75 -21.98
C PHE A 309 20.54 21.24 -21.74
N GLN A 310 20.86 21.98 -22.81
CA GLN A 310 21.10 23.43 -22.77
C GLN A 310 19.84 24.21 -23.16
N GLU A 311 19.62 25.41 -22.58
CA GLU A 311 18.42 26.23 -22.85
C GLU A 311 18.19 26.59 -24.32
N GLN A 312 19.20 26.50 -25.18
CA GLN A 312 19.12 26.77 -26.62
C GLN A 312 18.34 25.70 -27.41
N ASP A 313 18.21 24.47 -26.89
CA ASP A 313 17.48 23.36 -27.54
C ASP A 313 15.96 23.49 -27.43
N LYS A 314 15.44 24.41 -26.60
CA LYS A 314 14.00 24.72 -26.50
C LYS A 314 13.40 25.17 -27.85
N PHE A 315 14.21 25.75 -28.74
CA PHE A 315 13.75 26.33 -30.01
C PHE A 315 13.60 25.31 -31.16
N PHE A 316 14.15 24.10 -31.03
CA PHE A 316 14.10 23.06 -32.08
C PHE A 316 13.04 21.98 -31.85
N LEU A 317 12.34 22.01 -30.70
CA LEU A 317 11.26 21.07 -30.43
C LEU A 317 10.01 21.50 -31.22
N PRO A 318 9.47 20.66 -32.13
CA PRO A 318 8.26 20.99 -32.84
C PRO A 318 7.11 21.23 -31.84
N PRO A 319 6.21 22.20 -32.10
CA PRO A 319 5.08 22.45 -31.21
C PRO A 319 4.29 21.16 -30.99
N VAL A 320 4.11 20.75 -29.73
CA VAL A 320 3.27 19.60 -29.35
C VAL A 320 1.79 20.01 -29.42
N THR A 321 1.38 20.48 -30.59
CA THR A 321 -0.02 20.75 -30.92
C THR A 321 -0.69 19.50 -31.51
N HIS A 322 0.04 18.38 -31.60
CA HIS A 322 -0.41 17.13 -32.20
C HIS A 322 0.02 15.92 -31.37
N TRP A 323 -0.83 14.90 -31.34
CA TRP A 323 -0.59 13.63 -30.67
C TRP A 323 0.63 12.93 -31.26
N THR A 324 1.69 12.78 -30.47
CA THR A 324 2.89 12.03 -30.85
C THR A 324 3.01 10.81 -29.94
N LEU A 325 3.03 9.62 -30.54
CA LEU A 325 3.34 8.39 -29.82
C LEU A 325 4.75 8.54 -29.19
N PRO A 326 4.90 8.24 -27.89
CA PRO A 326 6.21 8.14 -27.29
C PRO A 326 7.02 7.08 -28.04
N GLN A 327 8.23 7.43 -28.49
CA GLN A 327 9.08 6.54 -29.27
C GLN A 327 9.85 5.63 -28.31
N ALA A 328 9.53 4.34 -28.32
CA ALA A 328 10.30 3.35 -27.58
C ALA A 328 11.64 3.14 -28.30
N THR A 329 12.74 3.55 -27.67
CA THR A 329 14.10 3.40 -28.22
C THR A 329 14.69 2.01 -27.92
N SER A 330 14.06 1.23 -27.05
CA SER A 330 14.46 -0.10 -26.60
C SER A 330 13.24 -1.02 -26.42
N ALA A 331 13.50 -2.31 -26.21
CA ALA A 331 12.43 -3.28 -25.95
C ALA A 331 11.78 -3.01 -24.58
N ILE A 332 10.46 -2.82 -24.53
CA ILE A 332 9.75 -2.52 -23.28
C ILE A 332 9.51 -3.81 -22.49
N ASN A 333 9.74 -3.75 -21.18
CA ASN A 333 9.53 -4.88 -20.26
C ASN A 333 8.47 -4.54 -19.22
N TYR A 334 7.63 -5.51 -18.88
CA TYR A 334 6.65 -5.40 -17.80
C TYR A 334 6.90 -6.43 -16.71
N LEU A 335 6.62 -6.08 -15.46
CA LEU A 335 6.61 -7.02 -14.35
C LEU A 335 5.53 -8.07 -14.59
N ALA A 336 5.92 -9.34 -14.67
CA ALA A 336 5.02 -10.41 -15.05
C ALA A 336 5.09 -11.61 -14.10
N CYS A 337 3.94 -12.24 -13.94
CA CYS A 337 3.75 -13.51 -13.27
C CYS A 337 4.00 -14.63 -14.28
N ILE A 338 5.21 -15.19 -14.30
CA ILE A 338 5.62 -16.25 -15.23
C ILE A 338 5.67 -17.56 -14.46
N HIS A 339 4.60 -18.35 -14.55
CA HIS A 339 4.42 -19.57 -13.76
C HIS A 339 4.51 -19.26 -12.26
N ASP A 340 5.50 -19.80 -11.54
CA ASP A 340 5.71 -19.60 -10.11
C ASP A 340 6.74 -18.50 -9.78
N VAL A 341 7.27 -17.82 -10.80
CA VAL A 341 8.32 -16.81 -10.65
C VAL A 341 7.82 -15.44 -11.10
N VAL A 342 8.35 -14.40 -10.46
CA VAL A 342 8.18 -13.02 -10.92
C VAL A 342 9.31 -12.72 -11.90
N GLY A 343 8.95 -12.38 -13.13
CA GLY A 343 9.91 -12.11 -14.19
C GLY A 343 9.55 -10.88 -14.99
N MET A 344 10.24 -10.73 -16.11
CA MET A 344 10.02 -9.64 -17.05
C MET A 344 9.36 -10.20 -18.32
N HIS A 345 8.23 -9.61 -18.71
CA HIS A 345 7.60 -9.88 -19.99
C HIS A 345 8.00 -8.79 -20.98
N ARG A 346 8.73 -9.18 -22.02
CA ARG A 346 9.11 -8.29 -23.10
C ARG A 346 7.96 -8.17 -24.10
N VAL A 347 7.50 -6.95 -24.32
CA VAL A 347 6.44 -6.68 -25.29
C VAL A 347 7.02 -6.63 -26.70
N THR A 348 6.29 -7.23 -27.64
CA THR A 348 6.65 -7.23 -29.07
C THR A 348 5.68 -6.41 -29.91
N ASP A 349 4.50 -6.11 -29.38
CA ASP A 349 3.46 -5.38 -30.09
C ASP A 349 3.75 -3.88 -30.10
N GLU A 350 3.52 -3.23 -31.25
CA GLU A 350 3.69 -1.79 -31.35
C GLU A 350 2.57 -1.03 -30.64
N ARG A 351 2.93 0.11 -30.04
CA ARG A 351 1.97 1.05 -29.44
C ARG A 351 1.03 1.62 -30.48
N LYS A 352 -0.27 1.60 -30.19
CA LYS A 352 -1.34 2.11 -31.06
C LYS A 352 -2.02 3.30 -30.42
N ILE A 353 -2.31 4.34 -31.23
CA ILE A 353 -3.14 5.47 -30.77
C ILE A 353 -4.57 4.98 -30.54
N VAL A 354 -5.16 5.36 -29.41
CA VAL A 354 -6.53 4.97 -29.06
C VAL A 354 -7.52 5.66 -30.00
N SER A 355 -8.45 4.90 -30.57
CA SER A 355 -9.29 5.34 -31.71
C SER A 355 -10.12 6.62 -31.48
N ARG A 356 -10.49 6.93 -30.24
CA ARG A 356 -11.15 8.21 -29.91
C ARG A 356 -10.32 9.44 -30.34
N PHE A 357 -9.00 9.29 -30.35
CA PHE A 357 -8.07 10.32 -30.80
C PHE A 357 -7.75 10.21 -32.28
N THR A 358 -7.94 9.05 -32.93
CA THR A 358 -7.76 8.96 -34.38
C THR A 358 -8.82 9.74 -35.13
N THR A 359 -10.08 9.75 -34.65
CA THR A 359 -11.15 10.58 -35.23
C THR A 359 -10.86 12.08 -35.06
N GLU A 360 -10.38 12.50 -33.88
CA GLU A 360 -9.93 13.88 -33.68
C GLU A 360 -8.74 14.23 -34.58
N ILE A 361 -7.77 13.32 -34.78
CA ILE A 361 -6.65 13.52 -35.70
C ILE A 361 -7.14 13.67 -37.14
N GLU A 362 -8.10 12.85 -37.59
CA GLU A 362 -8.68 12.95 -38.93
C GLU A 362 -9.46 14.26 -39.11
N ASP A 363 -10.25 14.67 -38.12
CA ASP A 363 -10.97 15.94 -38.12
C ASP A 363 -10.03 17.15 -38.10
N ILE A 364 -8.93 17.09 -37.33
CA ILE A 364 -7.87 18.12 -37.33
C ILE A 364 -7.14 18.13 -38.66
N LYS A 365 -6.78 16.97 -39.22
CA LYS A 365 -6.16 16.86 -40.56
C LYS A 365 -7.09 17.39 -41.65
N MET A 366 -8.39 17.15 -41.55
CA MET A 366 -9.40 17.72 -42.44
C MET A 366 -9.56 19.24 -42.22
N ALA A 367 -9.52 19.74 -40.99
CA ALA A 367 -9.58 21.17 -40.68
C ALA A 367 -8.31 21.92 -41.13
N VAL A 368 -7.14 21.30 -41.06
CA VAL A 368 -5.87 21.82 -41.58
C VAL A 368 -5.84 21.76 -43.11
N ARG A 369 -6.35 20.68 -43.73
CA ARG A 369 -6.56 20.62 -45.19
C ARG A 369 -7.53 21.70 -45.68
N LYS A 370 -8.62 21.96 -44.94
CA LYS A 370 -9.57 23.05 -45.24
C LYS A 370 -8.93 24.43 -45.06
N ARG A 371 -8.09 24.64 -44.03
CA ARG A 371 -7.32 25.88 -43.84
C ARG A 371 -6.26 26.13 -44.92
N ARG A 372 -5.81 25.09 -45.63
CA ARG A 372 -4.88 25.22 -46.76
C ARG A 372 -5.57 25.55 -48.10
N LEU A 373 -6.91 25.56 -48.15
CA LEU A 373 -7.71 25.67 -49.38
C LEU A 373 -8.79 26.77 -49.36
N SER A 374 -8.84 27.66 -48.36
CA SER A 374 -9.80 28.78 -48.36
C SER A 374 -9.13 30.14 -48.31
N TYR A 375 -8.71 30.62 -49.47
CA TYR A 375 -8.70 32.04 -49.84
C TYR A 375 -9.76 32.24 -50.93
N GLN A 376 -11.04 32.16 -50.57
CA GLN A 376 -12.14 32.75 -51.34
C GLN A 376 -13.44 32.78 -50.51
N GLN A 377 -14.25 33.79 -50.81
CA GLN A 377 -15.23 34.46 -49.96
C GLN A 377 -16.55 33.69 -49.70
N HIS A 378 -17.23 34.18 -48.64
CA HIS A 378 -18.68 34.26 -48.39
C HIS A 378 -19.44 33.21 -47.54
N SER A 379 -19.83 33.69 -46.35
CA SER A 379 -21.16 33.65 -45.67
C SER A 379 -22.14 32.50 -45.92
N THR A 380 -22.55 31.78 -44.85
CA THR A 380 -23.91 31.83 -44.25
C THR A 380 -24.17 30.72 -43.20
N THR A 381 -24.98 31.10 -42.20
CA THR A 381 -25.86 30.30 -41.30
C THR A 381 -25.29 29.36 -40.23
N VAL A 382 -25.53 29.76 -38.97
CA VAL A 382 -25.33 28.98 -37.74
C VAL A 382 -26.61 28.20 -37.41
N LYS A 383 -26.49 26.87 -37.21
CA LYS A 383 -27.50 26.08 -36.49
C LYS A 383 -26.90 25.59 -35.18
N SER A 384 -27.57 25.92 -34.07
CA SER A 384 -27.19 25.56 -32.71
C SER A 384 -27.51 24.09 -32.42
N SER A 385 -26.58 23.35 -31.84
CA SER A 385 -26.88 22.13 -31.08
C SER A 385 -26.32 22.23 -29.66
N ASN A 386 -27.20 21.90 -28.71
CA ASN A 386 -27.02 22.06 -27.27
C ASN A 386 -25.82 21.28 -26.71
N ARG A 387 -24.82 22.00 -26.17
CA ARG A 387 -23.80 21.41 -25.27
C ARG A 387 -24.22 21.66 -23.82
N ARG A 388 -24.43 20.57 -23.08
CA ARG A 388 -24.69 20.58 -21.63
C ARG A 388 -23.50 21.20 -20.90
N ARG A 389 -23.75 22.24 -20.09
CA ARG A 389 -22.78 22.82 -19.14
C ARG A 389 -22.37 21.77 -18.11
N VAL A 390 -21.06 21.53 -17.98
CA VAL A 390 -20.48 20.86 -16.81
C VAL A 390 -19.60 21.89 -16.13
N ASN A 391 -19.97 22.28 -14.92
CA ASN A 391 -19.20 23.20 -14.09
C ASN A 391 -17.91 22.51 -13.63
N SER A 392 -16.76 23.12 -13.93
CA SER A 392 -15.46 22.76 -13.37
C SER A 392 -14.76 24.06 -12.96
N LEU A 393 -14.70 24.32 -11.67
CA LEU A 393 -13.86 25.34 -11.07
C LEU A 393 -12.86 24.63 -10.15
N ASN A 394 -11.60 25.08 -10.27
CA ASN A 394 -10.42 24.87 -9.43
C ASN A 394 -9.53 23.66 -9.73
N ASP A 395 -8.39 23.95 -10.37
CA ASP A 395 -7.19 23.10 -10.41
C ASP A 395 -5.90 23.95 -10.51
N GLU A 396 -5.77 24.98 -9.66
CA GLU A 396 -4.65 25.95 -9.71
C GLU A 396 -3.45 25.63 -8.81
N LEU A 397 -3.39 24.48 -8.12
CA LEU A 397 -2.36 24.26 -7.08
C LEU A 397 -1.18 23.34 -7.44
N LEU A 398 -1.06 22.86 -8.68
CA LEU A 398 0.10 22.03 -9.07
C LEU A 398 0.91 22.56 -10.27
N SER A 399 0.61 23.76 -10.79
CA SER A 399 1.38 24.37 -11.87
C SER A 399 2.01 25.70 -11.44
N ARG A 400 3.05 25.60 -10.61
CA ARG A 400 3.99 26.71 -10.40
C ARG A 400 5.40 26.17 -10.47
N HIS A 401 5.91 26.06 -11.69
CA HIS A 401 7.27 26.47 -12.10
C HIS A 401 7.47 26.14 -13.58
N VAL A 402 7.36 27.15 -14.45
CA VAL A 402 8.30 27.54 -15.52
C VAL A 402 7.60 28.67 -16.28
N GLY A 403 8.16 29.89 -16.21
CA GLY A 403 7.68 31.04 -16.97
C GLY A 403 8.07 30.95 -18.44
N GLY A 404 7.14 31.36 -19.31
CA GLY A 404 7.35 31.46 -20.76
C GLY A 404 6.02 31.72 -21.48
N ASP A 405 5.74 32.98 -21.77
CA ASP A 405 4.53 33.47 -22.41
C ASP A 405 4.50 33.08 -23.91
N ALA A 406 3.64 32.12 -24.28
CA ALA A 406 3.29 31.84 -25.67
C ALA A 406 1.93 31.13 -25.78
N GLY A 407 0.89 31.87 -26.22
CA GLY A 407 -0.26 31.34 -26.96
C GLY A 407 -1.22 30.39 -26.23
N ARG A 408 -2.22 30.97 -25.54
CA ARG A 408 -3.36 30.23 -24.94
C ARG A 408 -4.13 29.38 -25.97
N CYS A 409 -4.12 28.06 -25.81
CA CYS A 409 -5.18 27.14 -26.27
C CYS A 409 -6.03 26.72 -25.06
N PRO A 410 -7.37 26.69 -25.14
CA PRO A 410 -8.23 26.48 -23.99
C PRO A 410 -8.37 24.99 -23.63
N ASP A 411 -8.16 24.66 -22.34
CA ASP A 411 -8.64 23.49 -21.58
C ASP A 411 -8.92 22.19 -22.36
N GLN A 412 -7.87 21.43 -22.69
CA GLN A 412 -7.98 19.99 -22.95
C GLN A 412 -7.49 19.22 -21.71
N PRO A 413 -8.27 18.28 -21.15
CA PRO A 413 -7.84 17.51 -19.99
C PRO A 413 -6.57 16.73 -20.33
N LEU A 414 -5.60 16.68 -19.41
CA LEU A 414 -4.36 15.91 -19.55
C LEU A 414 -4.71 14.48 -20.01
N ASN A 415 -4.22 14.11 -21.20
CA ASN A 415 -4.65 12.92 -21.91
C ASN A 415 -3.80 11.71 -21.53
N GLY A 416 -3.96 11.24 -20.29
CA GLY A 416 -3.18 10.13 -19.72
C GLY A 416 -3.47 8.74 -20.28
N ASP A 417 -4.39 8.60 -21.25
CA ASP A 417 -4.79 7.33 -21.86
C ASP A 417 -4.84 7.45 -23.41
N CYS A 418 -3.76 7.95 -24.03
CA CYS A 418 -3.71 8.29 -25.46
C CYS A 418 -3.25 7.16 -26.38
N TRP A 419 -2.46 6.22 -25.86
CA TRP A 419 -1.96 5.06 -26.60
C TRP A 419 -2.24 3.77 -25.82
N THR A 420 -2.19 2.64 -26.53
CA THR A 420 -2.39 1.31 -25.97
C THR A 420 -1.43 0.27 -26.56
N GLU A 421 -1.14 -0.76 -25.78
CA GLU A 421 -0.20 -1.84 -26.08
C GLU A 421 -0.67 -3.12 -25.36
N ASP A 422 -0.47 -4.30 -25.95
CA ASP A 422 -0.85 -5.57 -25.32
C ASP A 422 0.35 -6.14 -24.54
N VAL A 423 0.17 -6.42 -23.24
CA VAL A 423 1.25 -6.89 -22.35
C VAL A 423 1.09 -8.33 -21.89
N SER A 424 0.15 -9.09 -22.45
CA SER A 424 -0.24 -10.44 -21.98
C SER A 424 -0.91 -10.46 -20.59
N ASP A 425 -1.81 -11.43 -20.38
CA ASP A 425 -2.48 -11.66 -19.09
C ASP A 425 -1.49 -11.88 -17.92
N SER A 426 -0.27 -12.36 -18.22
CA SER A 426 0.77 -12.59 -17.23
C SER A 426 1.32 -11.31 -16.60
N ALA A 427 1.28 -10.17 -17.30
CA ALA A 427 1.75 -8.88 -16.80
C ALA A 427 0.64 -8.00 -16.19
N VAL A 428 -0.60 -8.52 -16.13
CA VAL A 428 -1.74 -7.81 -15.55
C VAL A 428 -1.87 -8.15 -14.07
N TRP A 429 -1.73 -7.15 -13.22
CA TRP A 429 -1.90 -7.27 -11.77
C TRP A 429 -3.19 -6.59 -11.33
N THR A 430 -3.80 -7.08 -10.27
CA THR A 430 -4.84 -6.36 -9.54
C THR A 430 -4.21 -5.77 -8.29
N ILE A 431 -4.37 -4.46 -8.10
CA ILE A 431 -3.85 -3.73 -6.93
C ILE A 431 -4.96 -3.47 -5.93
N VAL A 432 -4.66 -3.64 -4.65
CA VAL A 432 -5.58 -3.33 -3.55
C VAL A 432 -4.79 -2.86 -2.34
N GLY A 433 -5.28 -1.82 -1.67
CA GLY A 433 -4.75 -1.33 -0.42
C GLY A 433 -4.99 -2.36 0.69
N THR A 434 -3.98 -2.56 1.51
CA THR A 434 -4.01 -3.47 2.65
C THR A 434 -3.78 -2.69 3.93
N ASN A 435 -4.24 -3.26 5.04
CA ASN A 435 -4.01 -2.73 6.38
C ASN A 435 -3.67 -3.90 7.30
N SER A 436 -2.88 -3.62 8.33
CA SER A 436 -2.64 -4.54 9.44
C SER A 436 -3.08 -3.90 10.76
N THR A 437 -3.32 -4.76 11.73
CA THR A 437 -3.45 -4.40 13.14
C THR A 437 -2.64 -5.41 13.93
N SER A 438 -1.97 -4.94 14.96
CA SER A 438 -1.10 -5.76 15.81
C SER A 438 -1.55 -5.63 17.24
N PHE A 439 -1.62 -6.75 17.93
CA PHE A 439 -1.97 -6.84 19.33
C PHE A 439 -0.82 -7.55 20.04
N ALA A 440 -0.27 -6.90 21.05
CA ALA A 440 0.84 -7.43 21.83
C ALA A 440 0.48 -7.38 23.30
N PHE A 441 0.48 -8.54 23.95
CA PHE A 441 0.17 -8.66 25.35
C PHE A 441 1.01 -9.75 26.00
N TRP A 442 1.14 -9.66 27.31
CA TRP A 442 1.76 -10.66 28.16
C TRP A 442 0.88 -10.92 29.36
N THR A 443 0.83 -12.17 29.79
CA THR A 443 0.03 -12.60 30.94
C THR A 443 0.90 -13.35 31.93
N PRO A 444 0.71 -13.14 33.25
CA PRO A 444 1.45 -13.88 34.28
C PRO A 444 1.28 -15.40 34.16
N PRO A 445 2.30 -16.21 34.53
CA PRO A 445 2.22 -17.67 34.46
C PRO A 445 1.07 -18.30 35.26
N ASP A 446 0.70 -17.70 36.39
CA ASP A 446 -0.36 -18.19 37.29
C ASP A 446 -1.75 -17.58 36.99
N TYR A 447 -1.90 -16.92 35.85
CA TYR A 447 -3.15 -16.26 35.46
C TYR A 447 -4.24 -17.31 35.18
N SER A 448 -5.13 -17.49 36.17
CA SER A 448 -6.16 -18.53 36.18
C SER A 448 -7.57 -18.00 35.90
N LYS A 449 -7.74 -16.67 35.77
CA LYS A 449 -9.04 -16.09 35.40
C LYS A 449 -9.33 -16.40 33.92
N PRO A 450 -10.54 -16.88 33.60
CA PRO A 450 -10.89 -17.13 32.22
C PRO A 450 -10.98 -15.78 31.48
N PHE A 451 -10.30 -15.66 30.34
CA PHE A 451 -10.13 -14.46 29.50
C PHE A 451 -11.43 -13.95 28.82
N PHE A 452 -12.58 -14.02 29.49
CA PHE A 452 -13.85 -13.57 28.92
C PHE A 452 -13.95 -12.03 28.80
N ASP A 453 -13.08 -11.26 29.46
CA ASP A 453 -13.07 -9.78 29.39
C ASP A 453 -12.11 -9.19 28.34
N LEU A 454 -11.36 -10.00 27.58
CA LEU A 454 -10.58 -9.50 26.43
C LEU A 454 -11.43 -9.17 25.18
N GLN A 455 -12.74 -8.95 25.33
CA GLN A 455 -13.52 -8.29 24.28
C GLN A 455 -13.06 -6.84 24.05
N ASP A 456 -12.45 -6.21 25.06
CA ASP A 456 -12.04 -4.82 25.08
C ASP A 456 -10.51 -4.70 25.24
N PHE A 457 -9.74 -5.19 24.26
CA PHE A 457 -8.28 -5.02 24.24
C PHE A 457 -7.95 -3.52 24.17
N PRO A 458 -7.24 -2.94 25.16
CA PRO A 458 -6.94 -1.51 25.16
C PRO A 458 -5.96 -1.19 24.03
N TYR A 459 -6.34 -0.22 23.20
CA TYR A 459 -5.57 0.19 22.03
C TYR A 459 -5.22 1.68 22.15
N VAL A 460 -3.95 2.03 21.93
CA VAL A 460 -3.50 3.42 21.90
C VAL A 460 -3.29 3.82 20.44
N ASP A 461 -4.02 4.84 19.98
CA ASP A 461 -3.93 5.36 18.61
C ASP A 461 -2.90 6.48 18.50
N SER A 462 -2.87 7.39 19.49
CA SER A 462 -1.91 8.49 19.52
C SER A 462 -1.59 8.95 20.94
N ILE A 463 -0.41 9.58 21.07
CA ILE A 463 0.08 10.19 22.30
C ILE A 463 0.26 11.69 22.09
N GLN A 464 -0.18 12.47 23.07
CA GLN A 464 -0.12 13.93 23.05
C GLN A 464 0.48 14.43 24.36
N SER A 465 1.59 15.16 24.29
CA SER A 465 2.18 15.83 25.45
C SER A 465 1.38 17.09 25.77
N LEU A 466 0.69 17.11 26.92
CA LEU A 466 -0.06 18.27 27.38
C LEU A 466 0.85 19.28 28.10
N SER A 467 1.87 18.77 28.81
CA SER A 467 2.93 19.55 29.44
C SER A 467 4.23 18.75 29.44
N SER A 468 5.30 19.28 30.05
CA SER A 468 6.55 18.54 30.25
C SER A 468 6.41 17.36 31.22
N THR A 469 5.33 17.31 32.00
CA THR A 469 5.11 16.30 33.05
C THR A 469 3.86 15.46 32.83
N VAL A 470 2.98 15.84 31.91
CA VAL A 470 1.69 15.15 31.69
C VAL A 470 1.56 14.72 30.23
N LEU A 471 1.32 13.42 30.05
CA LEU A 471 1.08 12.78 28.78
C LEU A 471 -0.38 12.33 28.68
N SER A 472 -0.99 12.51 27.51
CA SER A 472 -2.34 12.06 27.20
C SER A 472 -2.29 10.96 26.15
N LEU A 473 -2.92 9.84 26.43
CA LEU A 473 -3.05 8.69 25.53
C LEU A 473 -4.48 8.69 24.98
N VAL A 474 -4.61 8.78 23.65
CA VAL A 474 -5.89 8.71 22.94
C VAL A 474 -6.00 7.34 22.28
N GLY A 475 -7.13 6.68 22.47
CA GLY A 475 -7.28 5.29 22.05
C GLY A 475 -8.71 4.76 22.17
N GLU A 476 -8.84 3.45 22.35
CA GLU A 476 -10.11 2.76 22.55
C GLU A 476 -9.95 1.69 23.64
N HIS A 477 -11.08 1.32 24.27
CA HIS A 477 -11.16 0.25 25.27
C HIS A 477 -10.31 0.46 26.53
N PHE A 478 -10.08 1.71 26.94
CA PHE A 478 -9.47 1.97 28.23
C PHE A 478 -10.44 1.72 29.39
N THR A 479 -9.89 1.30 30.51
CA THR A 479 -10.59 1.02 31.76
C THR A 479 -9.86 1.68 32.93
N SER A 480 -10.55 1.81 34.08
CA SER A 480 -10.02 2.52 35.25
C SER A 480 -8.93 1.77 36.02
N ASP A 481 -8.79 0.47 35.77
CA ASP A 481 -7.80 -0.44 36.35
C ASP A 481 -6.49 -0.51 35.54
N LEU A 482 -6.36 0.30 34.49
CA LEU A 482 -5.13 0.41 33.71
C LEU A 482 -4.21 1.48 34.29
N THR A 483 -2.94 1.11 34.44
CA THR A 483 -1.84 2.00 34.78
C THR A 483 -0.90 2.13 33.59
N VAL A 484 -0.45 3.35 33.28
CA VAL A 484 0.57 3.57 32.22
C VAL A 484 1.96 3.34 32.80
N TRP A 485 2.78 2.58 32.07
CA TRP A 485 4.17 2.30 32.40
C TRP A 485 5.09 2.76 31.27
N PHE A 486 6.24 3.29 31.64
CA PHE A 486 7.33 3.69 30.76
C PHE A 486 8.42 2.62 30.88
N GLY A 487 8.38 1.61 30.00
CA GLY A 487 9.21 0.42 30.15
C GLY A 487 8.90 -0.30 31.46
N ASP A 488 9.87 -0.36 32.34
CA ASP A 488 9.79 -0.90 33.70
C ASP A 488 9.46 0.14 34.79
N VAL A 489 9.27 1.41 34.42
CA VAL A 489 8.96 2.49 35.36
C VAL A 489 7.46 2.81 35.34
N PRO A 490 6.69 2.54 36.42
CA PRO A 490 5.28 2.89 36.48
C PRO A 490 5.08 4.41 36.55
N SER A 491 4.05 4.92 35.88
CA SER A 491 3.59 6.29 36.10
C SER A 491 3.10 6.46 37.53
N ILE A 492 3.56 7.51 38.22
CA ILE A 492 3.14 7.86 39.59
C ILE A 492 1.62 8.08 39.67
N GLN A 493 1.03 8.63 38.60
CA GLN A 493 -0.40 8.90 38.54
C GLN A 493 -0.90 8.55 37.14
N THR A 494 -1.89 7.67 37.06
CA THR A 494 -2.66 7.40 35.85
C THR A 494 -4.12 7.74 36.13
N GLU A 495 -4.68 8.65 35.36
CA GLU A 495 -6.07 9.08 35.47
C GLU A 495 -6.88 8.57 34.29
N PHE A 496 -7.89 7.77 34.60
CA PHE A 496 -8.90 7.37 33.64
C PHE A 496 -9.92 8.50 33.43
N LYS A 497 -9.98 9.02 32.20
CA LYS A 497 -10.93 10.08 31.82
C LYS A 497 -12.13 9.50 31.08
N SER A 498 -11.90 8.58 30.14
CA SER A 498 -12.94 7.87 29.40
C SER A 498 -12.36 6.61 28.76
N SER A 499 -13.21 5.76 28.17
CA SER A 499 -12.77 4.58 27.41
C SER A 499 -11.92 4.90 26.18
N GLN A 500 -11.71 6.18 25.87
CA GLN A 500 -10.88 6.66 24.76
C GLN A 500 -9.73 7.56 25.21
N LEU A 501 -9.64 7.90 26.50
CA LEU A 501 -8.67 8.85 27.01
C LEU A 501 -8.11 8.45 28.38
N LEU A 502 -6.80 8.26 28.44
CA LEU A 502 -6.01 8.18 29.66
C LEU A 502 -5.07 9.38 29.75
N SER A 503 -4.78 9.85 30.95
CA SER A 503 -3.66 10.75 31.19
C SER A 503 -2.74 10.20 32.26
N CYS A 504 -1.44 10.39 32.09
CA CYS A 504 -0.45 9.95 33.05
C CYS A 504 0.64 10.99 33.29
N THR A 505 1.28 10.91 34.46
CA THR A 505 2.44 11.71 34.80
C THR A 505 3.71 11.05 34.27
N VAL A 506 4.48 11.78 33.49
CA VAL A 506 5.78 11.31 32.99
C VAL A 506 6.77 11.24 34.16
N PRO A 507 7.42 10.09 34.41
CA PRO A 507 8.47 9.96 35.42
C PRO A 507 9.64 10.92 35.17
N GLU A 508 10.47 11.14 36.19
CA GLU A 508 11.62 12.03 36.03
C GLU A 508 12.64 11.46 35.03
N ARG A 509 13.35 12.35 34.32
CA ARG A 509 14.32 11.94 33.28
C ARG A 509 15.35 10.94 33.80
N HIS A 510 15.82 11.09 35.04
CA HIS A 510 16.84 10.21 35.60
C HIS A 510 16.32 8.78 35.78
N GLU A 511 15.09 8.62 36.28
CA GLU A 511 14.44 7.31 36.41
C GLU A 511 14.25 6.62 35.05
N LEU A 512 13.86 7.40 34.03
CA LEU A 512 13.74 6.87 32.68
C LEU A 512 15.09 6.45 32.10
N LEU A 513 16.18 7.16 32.39
CA LEU A 513 17.52 6.79 31.91
C LEU A 513 18.07 5.55 32.60
N ASP A 514 17.70 5.31 33.86
CA ASP A 514 18.12 4.14 34.63
C ASP A 514 17.36 2.85 34.22
N SER A 515 16.23 3.00 33.52
CA SER A 515 15.43 1.87 33.02
C SER A 515 16.20 1.04 31.98
N PHE A 516 16.10 -0.29 32.09
CA PHE A 516 16.71 -1.20 31.12
C PHE A 516 15.97 -1.22 29.77
N ALA A 517 14.73 -0.72 29.74
CA ALA A 517 13.91 -0.65 28.54
C ALA A 517 14.25 0.55 27.65
N THR A 518 15.11 1.45 28.12
CA THR A 518 15.45 2.68 27.43
C THR A 518 16.40 2.42 26.27
N GLN A 519 16.06 3.01 25.11
CA GLN A 519 16.79 2.84 23.87
C GLN A 519 17.26 4.20 23.36
N LEU A 520 18.47 4.26 22.82
CA LEU A 520 18.92 5.44 22.09
C LEU A 520 18.46 5.32 20.64
N ASP A 521 17.70 6.30 20.17
CA ASP A 521 17.32 6.40 18.77
C ASP A 521 18.54 6.87 17.95
N PRO A 522 19.09 6.04 17.04
CA PRO A 522 20.27 6.39 16.27
C PRO A 522 20.05 7.58 15.33
N ASP A 523 18.82 7.83 14.88
CA ASP A 523 18.53 8.88 13.90
C ASP A 523 18.34 10.25 14.55
N THR A 524 17.69 10.28 15.72
CA THR A 524 17.37 11.53 16.43
C THR A 524 18.31 11.85 17.57
N SER A 525 19.18 10.90 17.97
CA SER A 525 20.02 10.97 19.17
C SER A 525 19.24 11.25 20.46
N ARG A 526 17.94 10.95 20.47
CA ARG A 526 17.07 11.05 21.66
C ARG A 526 16.89 9.69 22.31
N HIS A 527 16.59 9.69 23.60
CA HIS A 527 16.22 8.45 24.29
C HIS A 527 14.74 8.18 24.02
N LYS A 528 14.40 6.91 23.87
CA LYS A 528 13.02 6.45 23.73
C LYS A 528 12.77 5.25 24.64
N ILE A 529 11.56 5.16 25.17
CA ILE A 529 11.15 4.09 26.08
C ILE A 529 9.75 3.59 25.69
N PRO A 530 9.49 2.27 25.67
CA PRO A 530 8.19 1.75 25.25
C PRO A 530 7.10 2.12 26.27
N LEU A 531 5.90 2.43 25.77
CA LEU A 531 4.72 2.66 26.62
C LEU A 531 3.91 1.38 26.75
N LEU A 532 3.66 0.98 27.99
CA LEU A 532 2.88 -0.20 28.33
C LEU A 532 1.63 0.21 29.12
N LEU A 533 0.54 -0.54 28.92
CA LEU A 533 -0.64 -0.45 29.77
C LEU A 533 -0.68 -1.70 30.63
N VAL A 534 -0.66 -1.53 31.95
CA VAL A 534 -0.64 -2.64 32.90
C VAL A 534 -1.95 -2.64 33.68
N GLN A 535 -2.65 -3.76 33.63
CA GLN A 535 -3.88 -3.96 34.37
C GLN A 535 -3.59 -4.39 35.81
N GLU A 536 -4.49 -4.10 36.76
CA GLU A 536 -4.37 -4.52 38.16
C GLU A 536 -4.13 -6.02 38.35
N ASP A 537 -4.72 -6.86 37.49
CA ASP A 537 -4.54 -8.32 37.52
C ASP A 537 -3.19 -8.78 36.92
N GLY A 538 -2.31 -7.85 36.51
CA GLY A 538 -0.95 -8.11 36.04
C GLY A 538 -0.82 -8.39 34.54
N ILE A 539 -1.89 -8.27 33.75
CA ILE A 539 -1.80 -8.32 32.29
C ILE A 539 -1.09 -7.07 31.80
N ILE A 540 -0.13 -7.26 30.89
CA ILE A 540 0.61 -6.17 30.24
C ILE A 540 0.18 -6.09 28.79
N TYR A 541 -0.31 -4.95 28.36
CA TYR A 541 -0.57 -4.63 26.96
C TYR A 541 0.54 -3.72 26.45
N ASN A 542 1.23 -4.16 25.41
CA ASN A 542 2.23 -3.34 24.74
C ASN A 542 1.52 -2.48 23.68
N SER A 543 1.56 -1.15 23.87
CA SER A 543 0.94 -0.20 22.95
C SER A 543 1.63 -0.14 21.58
N LEU A 544 2.84 -0.70 21.47
CA LEU A 544 3.75 -0.59 20.33
C LEU A 544 4.21 0.86 20.05
N LEU A 545 3.98 1.76 21.00
CA LEU A 545 4.41 3.16 20.93
C LEU A 545 5.57 3.40 21.89
N PHE A 546 6.40 4.38 21.54
CA PHE A 546 7.51 4.83 22.37
C PHE A 546 7.32 6.28 22.79
N TYR A 547 7.68 6.59 24.04
CA TYR A 547 7.85 7.95 24.52
C TYR A 547 9.30 8.38 24.29
N SER A 548 9.51 9.51 23.60
CA SER A 548 10.84 10.06 23.32
C SER A 548 11.15 11.25 24.23
N PHE A 549 12.34 11.29 24.83
CA PHE A 549 12.74 12.30 25.81
C PHE A 549 14.19 12.77 25.72
#